data_AF-A0A5B1B6S8-F1
#
_entry.id   AF-A0A5B1B6S8-F1
#
_cell.length_a   1.000
_cell.length_b   1.000
_cell.length_c   1.000
_cell.angle_alpha   90.00
_cell.angle_beta   90.00
_cell.angle_gamma   90.00
#
_symmetry.space_group_name_H-M   'P 1'
#
loop_
_entity.id
_entity.type
_entity.pdbx_description
1 polymer ?
#
loop_
_entity_poly.entity_id
_entity_poly.type
_entity_poly.pdbx_seq_one_letter_code
_entity_poly.pdbx_strand_id
1 'polypeptide(L)'
;MRPVRFNKNIFTSIIYLSVLLFVNLSFISIDKEIDSLKKKLSLHHKDDRLKVDVLNEIGYEYWIINPDQSISYGKKALVLSKKLRYQKGIAFANRVIGVAFWAQGYQNEALQYLIKSQNAYEKIEDTEGIANTNLNIGMVYADLEQYEKSLNYYNMAIHKFTSLDLTDRVATTFTKMGSIFIIQNRLEEAKKYLNNALDIHTQNNFTYGIAEAHNRLGLFYIKENKKTQAYYHINTSMLLGQKILDIDGLTSNYILLGKIHRLDNDLELAEKNLRKGLEKAEENNLKKQELAAYEELKELKKQQNNPAAALLFSDRYIKLKDSIFNIEKAKQIAYLEFENQLQKKEKEVQLLRTKEKIDKLINYALLTGIFIIFLIIYFVFKSFKKNKELLQKDQELLITNNALAQQALENSKLKQKQLKQQLNSKNKELTSYALNFVKKNEISQQLLDKLISMKAIPVEKRDLVINETIEIIKRNLSTDKDWEDFKMVFEKVHTDFYSKLIARHPNLKNNDLKICSLTRLNLNIKETASILGISPESVKTARYRLRKKLGLQPKQEIVTYLIDIEN
;
A
#
# COMPACT_ATOMS: atom_id res chain seq x y z
N MET A 1 61.73 73.32 47.39
CA MET A 1 60.97 72.13 46.96
C MET A 1 61.40 70.94 47.80
N ARG A 2 60.55 70.45 48.71
CA ARG A 2 60.84 69.26 49.55
C ARG A 2 60.37 68.01 48.80
N PRO A 3 61.15 66.92 48.73
CA PRO A 3 60.75 65.71 48.03
C PRO A 3 59.72 64.94 48.87
N VAL A 4 58.58 64.64 48.24
CA VAL A 4 57.52 63.80 48.80
C VAL A 4 58.06 62.36 48.91
N ARG A 5 58.23 61.87 50.14
CA ARG A 5 58.56 60.46 50.40
C ARG A 5 57.33 59.60 50.07
N PHE A 6 57.34 58.95 48.92
CA PHE A 6 56.37 57.91 48.59
C PHE A 6 56.57 56.70 49.52
N ASN A 7 55.55 56.40 50.31
CA ASN A 7 55.56 55.31 51.29
C ASN A 7 55.46 53.96 50.56
N LYS A 8 56.59 53.27 50.37
CA LYS A 8 56.71 51.97 49.66
C LYS A 8 55.73 50.90 50.16
N ASN A 9 55.26 51.01 51.40
CA ASN A 9 54.32 50.05 52.00
C ASN A 9 52.87 50.19 51.47
N ILE A 10 52.46 51.38 51.01
CA ILE A 10 51.13 51.60 50.43
C ILE A 10 51.09 51.05 49.00
N PHE A 11 52.17 51.24 48.23
CA PHE A 11 52.25 50.77 46.84
C PHE A 11 52.33 49.24 46.76
N THR A 12 53.09 48.61 47.68
CA THR A 12 53.12 47.14 47.80
C THR A 12 51.78 46.58 48.27
N SER A 13 51.10 47.22 49.22
CA SER A 13 49.76 46.79 49.67
C SER A 13 48.68 46.91 48.58
N ILE A 14 48.73 47.95 47.73
CA ILE A 14 47.81 48.11 46.59
C ILE A 14 48.09 47.08 45.47
N ILE A 15 49.36 46.69 45.29
CA ILE A 15 49.74 45.61 44.36
C ILE A 15 49.26 44.26 44.90
N TYR A 16 49.41 43.98 46.20
CA TYR A 16 48.85 42.77 46.81
C TYR A 16 47.31 42.74 46.75
N LEU A 17 46.63 43.87 46.97
CA LEU A 17 45.17 43.97 46.88
C LEU A 17 44.65 43.82 45.45
N SER A 18 45.36 44.37 44.45
CA SER A 18 45.02 44.20 43.03
C SER A 18 45.33 42.79 42.52
N VAL A 19 46.42 42.17 42.97
CA VAL A 19 46.71 40.75 42.69
C VAL A 19 45.67 39.83 43.34
N LEU A 20 45.19 40.12 44.56
CA LEU A 20 44.08 39.38 45.20
C LEU A 20 42.72 39.58 44.49
N LEU A 21 42.48 40.74 43.89
CA LEU A 21 41.27 41.01 43.11
C LEU A 21 41.27 40.30 41.74
N PHE A 22 42.45 40.07 41.13
CA PHE A 22 42.58 39.36 39.85
C PHE A 22 42.63 37.83 39.98
N VAL A 23 43.18 37.28 41.08
CA VAL A 23 43.16 35.83 41.37
C VAL A 23 41.75 35.28 41.54
N ASN A 24 40.80 36.13 41.94
CA ASN A 24 39.42 35.76 42.12
C ASN A 24 38.67 35.54 40.79
N LEU A 25 38.94 36.28 39.72
CA LEU A 25 38.01 36.45 38.60
C LEU A 25 37.71 35.24 37.70
N SER A 26 38.56 34.20 37.67
CA SER A 26 38.39 33.03 36.76
C SER A 26 37.99 31.73 37.45
N PHE A 27 38.32 31.50 38.74
CA PHE A 27 37.60 30.50 39.54
C PHE A 27 36.16 30.96 39.70
N ILE A 28 36.02 32.26 39.95
CA ILE A 28 34.77 32.96 39.81
C ILE A 28 34.17 32.80 38.40
N SER A 29 34.83 32.48 37.28
CA SER A 29 34.12 32.40 35.98
C SER A 29 33.40 31.07 35.75
N ILE A 30 34.03 29.92 36.02
CA ILE A 30 33.35 28.60 35.94
C ILE A 30 32.43 28.43 37.16
N ASP A 31 32.87 28.82 38.37
CA ASP A 31 31.94 28.91 39.50
C ASP A 31 30.85 29.95 39.21
N LYS A 32 31.07 31.09 38.53
CA LYS A 32 29.99 32.00 38.11
C LYS A 32 29.08 31.35 37.09
N GLU A 33 29.60 30.56 36.15
CA GLU A 33 28.76 29.93 35.13
C GLU A 33 27.88 28.85 35.79
N ILE A 34 28.48 27.97 36.58
CA ILE A 34 27.76 26.98 37.38
C ILE A 34 26.80 27.65 38.37
N ASP A 35 27.21 28.70 39.07
CA ASP A 35 26.40 29.44 40.04
C ASP A 35 25.27 30.21 39.35
N SER A 36 25.53 30.78 38.17
CA SER A 36 24.53 31.43 37.32
C SER A 36 23.49 30.41 36.86
N LEU A 37 23.93 29.24 36.39
CA LEU A 37 23.06 28.15 35.99
C LEU A 37 22.27 27.59 37.18
N LYS A 38 22.90 27.42 38.34
CA LYS A 38 22.21 27.02 39.58
C LYS A 38 21.20 28.05 40.05
N LYS A 39 21.50 29.34 39.92
CA LYS A 39 20.57 30.44 40.21
C LYS A 39 19.41 30.42 39.22
N LYS A 40 19.67 30.23 37.93
CA LYS A 40 18.63 30.04 36.91
C LYS A 40 17.75 28.84 37.22
N LEU A 41 18.34 27.73 37.67
CA LEU A 41 17.62 26.53 38.10
C LEU A 41 16.79 26.78 39.37
N SER A 42 17.30 27.52 40.35
CA SER A 42 16.59 27.79 41.60
C SER A 42 15.41 28.75 41.42
N LEU A 43 15.53 29.70 40.49
CA LEU A 43 14.45 30.63 40.13
C LEU A 43 13.38 30.01 39.21
N HIS A 44 13.72 28.91 38.52
CA HIS A 44 12.82 28.26 37.56
C HIS A 44 12.19 27.00 38.13
N HIS A 45 11.00 27.15 38.71
CA HIS A 45 10.32 26.06 39.41
C HIS A 45 9.57 25.07 38.51
N LYS A 46 9.21 25.48 37.28
CA LYS A 46 8.37 24.69 36.38
C LYS A 46 9.12 23.48 35.81
N ASP A 47 8.49 22.31 35.87
CA ASP A 47 8.97 21.08 35.23
C ASP A 47 8.73 21.15 33.71
N ASP A 48 9.68 21.75 32.98
CA ASP A 48 9.63 21.90 31.52
C ASP A 48 10.99 21.64 30.86
N ARG A 49 11.05 21.85 29.53
CA ARG A 49 12.26 21.61 28.73
C ARG A 49 13.41 22.54 29.13
N LEU A 50 13.12 23.78 29.51
CA LEU A 50 14.15 24.73 29.95
C LEU A 50 14.84 24.24 31.22
N LYS A 51 14.07 23.71 32.18
CA LYS A 51 14.65 23.09 33.39
C LYS A 51 15.56 21.92 33.04
N VAL A 52 15.18 21.08 32.08
CA VAL A 52 16.02 19.98 31.58
C VAL A 52 17.32 20.50 30.99
N ASP A 53 17.24 21.50 30.11
CA ASP A 53 18.41 22.04 29.41
C ASP A 53 19.40 22.64 30.43
N VAL A 54 18.92 23.40 31.41
CA VAL A 54 19.74 23.95 32.50
C VAL A 54 20.36 22.84 33.36
N LEU A 55 19.60 21.79 33.71
CA LEU A 55 20.16 20.65 34.46
C LEU A 55 21.27 19.94 33.68
N ASN A 56 21.10 19.78 32.36
CA ASN A 56 22.12 19.18 31.50
C ASN A 56 23.36 20.07 31.37
N GLU A 57 23.18 21.39 31.21
CA GLU A 57 24.27 22.37 31.19
C GLU A 57 25.08 22.32 32.48
N ILE A 58 24.42 22.39 33.65
CA ILE A 58 25.10 22.28 34.96
C ILE A 58 25.85 20.95 35.05
N GLY A 59 25.20 19.85 34.65
CA GLY A 59 25.83 18.54 34.66
C GLY A 59 27.06 18.49 33.76
N TYR A 60 27.00 19.10 32.58
CA TYR A 60 28.14 19.17 31.67
C TYR A 60 29.29 19.98 32.29
N GLU A 61 29.05 21.17 32.83
CA GLU A 61 30.12 21.96 33.46
C GLU A 61 30.82 21.22 34.62
N TYR A 62 30.11 20.30 35.28
CA TYR A 62 30.68 19.49 36.35
C TYR A 62 31.52 18.29 35.90
N TRP A 63 31.51 17.87 34.63
CA TRP A 63 32.06 16.55 34.27
C TRP A 63 33.56 16.42 34.55
N ILE A 64 34.33 17.51 34.48
CA ILE A 64 35.77 17.56 34.85
C ILE A 64 35.94 17.80 36.36
N ILE A 65 35.19 18.77 36.91
CA ILE A 65 35.42 19.30 38.26
C ILE A 65 34.91 18.33 39.34
N ASN A 66 33.70 17.82 39.14
CA ASN A 66 33.05 16.91 40.06
C ASN A 66 32.15 15.95 39.27
N PRO A 67 32.71 14.84 38.77
CA PRO A 67 31.96 13.87 37.99
C PRO A 67 30.72 13.32 38.71
N ASP A 68 30.74 13.21 40.04
CA ASP A 68 29.57 12.75 40.81
C ASP A 68 28.41 13.76 40.75
N GLN A 69 28.70 15.06 40.83
CA GLN A 69 27.69 16.10 40.60
C GLN A 69 27.21 16.08 39.15
N SER A 70 28.10 15.89 38.19
CA SER A 70 27.74 15.75 36.77
C SER A 70 26.73 14.61 36.55
N ILE A 71 27.00 13.43 37.12
CA ILE A 71 26.09 12.27 37.08
C ILE A 71 24.77 12.59 37.78
N SER A 72 24.79 13.27 38.93
CA SER A 72 23.60 13.64 39.69
C SER A 72 22.68 14.56 38.88
N TYR A 73 23.21 15.64 38.31
CA TYR A 73 22.47 16.57 37.47
C TYR A 73 22.00 15.92 36.18
N GLY A 74 22.85 15.16 35.50
CA GLY A 74 22.48 14.39 34.31
C GLY A 74 21.36 13.38 34.58
N LYS A 75 21.37 12.68 35.72
CA LYS A 75 20.28 11.76 36.11
C LYS A 75 18.97 12.51 36.37
N LYS A 76 19.00 13.66 37.05
CA LYS A 76 17.81 14.52 37.24
C LYS A 76 17.25 14.98 35.89
N ALA A 77 18.11 15.45 34.99
CA ALA A 77 17.73 15.85 33.64
C ALA A 77 17.13 14.69 32.85
N LEU A 78 17.73 13.49 32.93
CA LEU A 78 17.25 12.30 32.23
C LEU A 78 15.85 11.87 32.69
N VAL A 79 15.60 11.87 34.02
CA VAL A 79 14.29 11.54 34.59
C VAL A 79 13.23 12.54 34.11
N LEU A 80 13.51 13.84 34.22
CA LEU A 80 12.58 14.88 33.78
C LEU A 80 12.36 14.83 32.26
N SER A 81 13.40 14.61 31.47
CA SER A 81 13.30 14.49 30.01
C SER A 81 12.39 13.33 29.58
N LYS A 82 12.45 12.18 30.28
CA LYS A 82 11.56 11.04 30.03
C LYS A 82 10.11 11.38 30.35
N LYS A 83 9.85 12.03 31.50
CA LYS A 83 8.51 12.51 31.90
C LYS A 83 7.92 13.45 30.84
N LEU A 84 8.74 14.34 30.28
CA LEU A 84 8.35 15.33 29.27
C LEU A 84 8.39 14.80 27.83
N ARG A 85 8.80 13.54 27.61
CA ARG A 85 9.07 12.95 26.28
C ARG A 85 10.00 13.82 25.41
N TYR A 86 10.95 14.50 26.04
CA TYR A 86 11.87 15.42 25.37
C TYR A 86 13.15 14.69 24.92
N GLN A 87 13.16 14.23 23.67
CA GLN A 87 14.22 13.35 23.14
C GLN A 87 15.61 14.01 23.13
N LYS A 88 15.71 15.29 22.75
CA LYS A 88 16.99 16.03 22.79
C LYS A 88 17.55 16.10 24.22
N GLY A 89 16.70 16.34 25.21
CA GLY A 89 17.06 16.30 26.63
C GLY A 89 17.53 14.93 27.11
N ILE A 90 16.88 13.84 26.65
CA ILE A 90 17.32 12.46 26.92
C ILE A 90 18.71 12.21 26.33
N ALA A 91 18.92 12.60 25.07
CA ALA A 91 20.18 12.40 24.37
C ALA A 91 21.33 13.15 25.08
N PHE A 92 21.14 14.42 25.41
CA PHE A 92 22.15 15.23 26.09
C PHE A 92 22.42 14.71 27.51
N ALA A 93 21.38 14.36 28.28
CA ALA A 93 21.55 13.82 29.63
C ALA A 93 22.38 12.53 29.65
N ASN A 94 22.15 11.61 28.69
CA ASN A 94 22.99 10.42 28.55
C ASN A 94 24.43 10.78 28.17
N ARG A 95 24.66 11.80 27.33
CA ARG A 95 26.02 12.27 27.00
C ARG A 95 26.76 12.78 28.23
N VAL A 96 26.09 13.63 29.04
CA VAL A 96 26.62 14.18 30.29
C VAL A 96 27.02 13.08 31.26
N ILE A 97 26.13 12.12 31.49
CA ILE A 97 26.43 10.98 32.36
C ILE A 97 27.60 10.16 31.81
N GLY A 98 27.64 9.95 30.48
CA GLY A 98 28.70 9.21 29.81
C GLY A 98 30.09 9.85 29.97
N VAL A 99 30.22 11.16 29.77
CA VAL A 99 31.50 11.86 29.95
C VAL A 99 31.94 11.92 31.41
N ALA A 100 31.01 11.98 32.36
CA ALA A 100 31.33 11.93 33.78
C ALA A 100 31.86 10.55 34.20
N PHE A 101 31.25 9.46 33.72
CA PHE A 101 31.79 8.12 33.92
C PHE A 101 33.17 7.96 33.27
N TRP A 102 33.38 8.54 32.08
CA TRP A 102 34.69 8.56 31.45
C TRP A 102 35.74 9.26 32.32
N ALA A 103 35.43 10.43 32.87
CA ALA A 103 36.32 11.17 33.76
C ALA A 103 36.67 10.41 35.06
N GLN A 104 35.71 9.64 35.59
CA GLN A 104 35.96 8.72 36.71
C GLN A 104 36.73 7.46 36.31
N GLY A 105 36.91 7.24 35.01
CA GLY A 105 37.59 6.08 34.44
C GLY A 105 36.68 4.86 34.25
N TYR A 106 35.38 4.95 34.49
CA TYR A 106 34.41 3.87 34.27
C TYR A 106 34.06 3.75 32.77
N GLN A 107 34.96 3.15 31.99
CA GLN A 107 34.90 3.17 30.52
C GLN A 107 33.66 2.46 29.94
N ASN A 108 33.16 1.43 30.61
CA ASN A 108 32.02 0.65 30.11
C ASN A 108 30.71 1.39 30.31
N GLU A 109 30.54 1.96 31.49
CA GLU A 109 29.44 2.85 31.82
C GLU A 109 29.47 4.07 30.88
N ALA A 110 30.65 4.66 30.65
CA ALA A 110 30.81 5.73 29.68
C ALA A 110 30.31 5.33 28.29
N LEU A 111 30.80 4.22 27.73
CA LEU A 111 30.34 3.72 26.42
C LEU A 111 28.84 3.40 26.41
N GLN A 112 28.30 2.77 27.45
CA GLN A 112 26.87 2.47 27.54
C GLN A 112 26.01 3.73 27.46
N TYR A 113 26.36 4.76 28.21
CA TYR A 113 25.63 6.02 28.22
C TYR A 113 25.85 6.82 26.93
N LEU A 114 27.07 6.84 26.38
CA LEU A 114 27.36 7.51 25.12
C LEU A 114 26.67 6.83 23.93
N ILE A 115 26.60 5.50 23.87
CA ILE A 115 25.83 4.77 22.85
C ILE A 115 24.33 5.06 22.97
N LYS A 116 23.79 5.12 24.20
CA LYS A 116 22.39 5.55 24.41
C LYS A 116 22.15 6.99 23.93
N SER A 117 23.12 7.87 24.16
CA SER A 117 23.08 9.26 23.68
C SER A 117 23.10 9.33 22.15
N GLN A 118 24.03 8.61 21.51
CA GLN A 118 24.16 8.55 20.05
C GLN A 118 22.87 8.07 19.40
N ASN A 119 22.34 6.92 19.85
CA ASN A 119 21.06 6.38 19.37
C ASN A 119 19.89 7.36 19.55
N ALA A 120 19.88 8.15 20.62
CA ALA A 120 18.85 9.14 20.87
C ALA A 120 18.98 10.35 19.94
N TYR A 121 20.20 10.83 19.69
CA TYR A 121 20.46 11.90 18.72
C TYR A 121 20.19 11.46 17.27
N GLU A 122 20.51 10.21 16.90
CA GLU A 122 20.19 9.64 15.59
C GLU A 122 18.68 9.62 15.32
N LYS A 123 17.86 9.26 16.31
CA LYS A 123 16.39 9.25 16.18
C LYS A 123 15.77 10.62 15.92
N ILE A 124 16.45 11.69 16.33
CA ILE A 124 16.00 13.07 16.11
C ILE A 124 16.83 13.80 15.06
N GLU A 125 17.71 13.07 14.36
CA GLU A 125 18.58 13.59 13.30
C GLU A 125 19.46 14.79 13.73
N ASP A 126 19.81 14.86 15.02
CA ASP A 126 20.64 15.94 15.58
C ASP A 126 22.12 15.65 15.27
N THR A 127 22.57 16.20 14.13
CA THR A 127 23.91 15.94 13.59
C THR A 127 25.02 16.45 14.51
N GLU A 128 24.81 17.59 15.20
CA GLU A 128 25.78 18.15 16.14
C GLU A 128 25.91 17.25 17.38
N GLY A 129 24.77 16.80 17.92
CA GLY A 129 24.73 15.86 19.04
C GLY A 129 25.44 14.55 18.72
N ILE A 130 25.23 14.00 17.52
CA ILE A 130 25.94 12.80 17.04
C ILE A 130 27.45 13.06 16.96
N ALA A 131 27.88 14.19 16.38
CA ALA A 131 29.29 14.52 16.22
C ALA A 131 30.03 14.66 17.56
N ASN A 132 29.44 15.39 18.52
CA ASN A 132 29.99 15.50 19.87
C ASN A 132 30.01 14.16 20.60
N THR A 133 29.02 13.31 20.38
CA THR A 133 29.00 11.97 20.99
C THR A 133 30.07 11.06 20.38
N ASN A 134 30.31 11.13 19.07
CA ASN A 134 31.39 10.42 18.40
C ASN A 134 32.77 10.84 18.93
N LEU A 135 33.00 12.14 19.12
CA LEU A 135 34.22 12.65 19.75
C LEU A 135 34.43 12.03 21.14
N ASN A 136 33.40 12.04 21.98
CA ASN A 136 33.48 11.47 23.34
C ASN A 136 33.72 9.95 23.32
N ILE A 137 33.07 9.21 22.41
CA ILE A 137 33.32 7.77 22.24
C ILE A 137 34.76 7.53 21.78
N GLY A 138 35.28 8.34 20.85
CA GLY A 138 36.67 8.28 20.43
C GLY A 138 37.65 8.49 21.59
N MET A 139 37.34 9.41 22.51
CA MET A 139 38.14 9.65 23.73
C MET A 139 38.16 8.42 24.65
N VAL A 140 37.02 7.76 24.86
CA VAL A 140 36.96 6.52 25.63
C VAL A 140 37.81 5.42 24.98
N TYR A 141 37.72 5.25 23.65
CA TYR A 141 38.55 4.28 22.95
C TYR A 141 40.04 4.59 22.97
N ALA A 142 40.43 5.88 22.99
CA ALA A 142 41.82 6.28 23.14
C ALA A 142 42.39 5.85 24.51
N ASP A 143 41.61 6.04 25.58
CA ASP A 143 41.97 5.62 26.94
C ASP A 143 41.96 4.09 27.12
N LEU A 144 41.23 3.35 26.28
CA LEU A 144 41.28 1.89 26.19
C LEU A 144 42.41 1.40 25.27
N GLU A 145 43.26 2.31 24.77
CA GLU A 145 44.36 2.04 23.82
C GLU A 145 43.90 1.42 22.50
N GLN A 146 42.60 1.47 22.20
CA GLN A 146 42.02 1.04 20.92
C GLN A 146 42.15 2.15 19.88
N TYR A 147 43.39 2.51 19.55
CA TYR A 147 43.70 3.69 18.75
C TYR A 147 43.02 3.71 17.38
N GLU A 148 42.95 2.57 16.69
CA GLU A 148 42.23 2.48 15.40
C GLU A 148 40.73 2.75 15.54
N LYS A 149 40.07 2.18 16.57
CA LYS A 149 38.66 2.48 16.86
C LYS A 149 38.49 3.97 17.19
N SER A 150 39.37 4.53 18.03
CA SER A 150 39.37 5.94 18.39
C SER A 150 39.47 6.87 17.17
N LEU A 151 40.46 6.64 16.30
CA LEU A 151 40.67 7.41 15.07
C LEU A 151 39.47 7.32 14.12
N ASN A 152 38.82 6.17 14.01
CA ASN A 152 37.59 6.02 13.23
C ASN A 152 36.45 6.91 13.76
N TYR A 153 36.20 6.90 15.08
CA TYR A 153 35.19 7.77 15.69
C TYR A 153 35.55 9.26 15.57
N TYR A 154 36.82 9.62 15.69
CA TYR A 154 37.28 10.99 15.45
C TYR A 154 37.06 11.43 14.01
N ASN A 155 37.34 10.58 13.02
CA ASN A 155 37.06 10.89 11.61
C ASN A 155 35.55 11.07 11.36
N MET A 156 34.71 10.22 11.96
CA MET A 156 33.25 10.37 11.90
C MET A 156 32.77 11.68 12.54
N ALA A 157 33.40 12.11 13.63
CA ALA A 157 33.11 13.39 14.29
C ALA A 157 33.54 14.57 13.41
N ILE A 158 34.77 14.55 12.87
CA ILE A 158 35.32 15.58 11.98
C ILE A 158 34.42 15.77 10.76
N HIS A 159 34.05 14.69 10.07
CA HIS A 159 33.18 14.80 8.89
C HIS A 159 31.87 15.56 9.21
N LYS A 160 31.25 15.27 10.36
CA LYS A 160 30.02 15.93 10.78
C LYS A 160 30.27 17.38 11.24
N PHE A 161 31.32 17.63 12.01
CA PHE A 161 31.68 19.00 12.42
C PHE A 161 32.00 19.89 11.22
N THR A 162 32.71 19.35 10.21
CA THR A 162 32.98 20.04 8.95
C THR A 162 31.70 20.35 8.20
N SER A 163 30.73 19.42 8.12
CA SER A 163 29.44 19.68 7.47
C SER A 163 28.56 20.72 8.19
N LEU A 164 28.90 21.06 9.44
CA LEU A 164 28.20 22.02 10.29
C LEU A 164 29.00 23.33 10.47
N ASP A 165 30.13 23.48 9.79
CA ASP A 165 31.07 24.61 9.94
C ASP A 165 31.57 24.82 11.38
N LEU A 166 31.59 23.77 12.21
CA LEU A 166 32.06 23.80 13.59
C LEU A 166 33.58 23.60 13.66
N THR A 167 34.33 24.57 13.13
CA THR A 167 35.80 24.51 12.99
C THR A 167 36.53 24.34 14.33
N ASP A 168 36.03 24.93 15.43
CA ASP A 168 36.58 24.72 16.77
C ASP A 168 36.55 23.26 17.23
N ARG A 169 35.47 22.55 16.87
CA ARG A 169 35.31 21.13 17.21
C ARG A 169 36.20 20.26 16.33
N VAL A 170 36.41 20.63 15.07
CA VAL A 170 37.41 19.99 14.19
C VAL A 170 38.81 20.11 14.79
N ALA A 171 39.22 21.33 15.17
CA ALA A 171 40.52 21.59 15.77
C ALA A 171 40.72 20.83 17.10
N THR A 172 39.69 20.81 17.95
CA THR A 172 39.71 20.02 19.20
C THR A 172 39.96 18.54 18.89
N THR A 173 39.29 18.00 17.86
CA THR A 173 39.45 16.60 17.45
C THR A 173 40.84 16.32 16.89
N PHE A 174 41.41 17.25 16.09
CA PHE A 174 42.79 17.17 15.61
C PHE A 174 43.81 17.14 16.76
N THR A 175 43.61 17.90 17.83
CA THR A 175 44.46 17.83 19.03
C THR A 175 44.45 16.44 19.68
N LYS A 176 43.28 15.78 19.72
CA LYS A 176 43.16 14.40 20.23
C LYS A 176 43.85 13.39 19.32
N MET A 177 43.68 13.50 18.00
CA MET A 177 44.37 12.66 17.01
C MET A 177 45.90 12.84 17.08
N GLY A 178 46.37 14.09 17.16
CA GLY A 178 47.80 14.40 17.28
C GLY A 178 48.44 13.75 18.51
N SER A 179 47.72 13.70 19.63
CA SER A 179 48.16 13.01 20.85
C SER A 179 48.32 11.50 20.64
N ILE A 180 47.38 10.85 19.94
CA ILE A 180 47.49 9.42 19.59
C ILE A 180 48.69 9.17 18.69
N PHE A 181 48.92 10.01 17.67
CA PHE A 181 50.05 9.84 16.77
C PHE A 181 51.41 10.05 17.46
N ILE A 182 51.51 10.93 18.46
CA ILE A 182 52.72 11.02 19.31
C ILE A 182 52.97 9.69 20.03
N ILE A 183 51.93 9.07 20.60
CA ILE A 183 52.05 7.80 21.34
C ILE A 183 52.48 6.68 20.39
N GLN A 184 51.93 6.63 19.18
CA GLN A 184 52.28 5.67 18.13
C GLN A 184 53.63 5.97 17.45
N ASN A 185 54.35 7.01 17.86
CA ASN A 185 55.60 7.48 17.25
C ASN A 185 55.47 7.86 15.75
N ARG A 186 54.26 8.24 15.32
CA ARG A 186 53.93 8.71 13.97
C ARG A 186 54.07 10.23 13.91
N LEU A 187 55.31 10.71 14.03
CA LEU A 187 55.64 12.11 14.30
C LEU A 187 55.18 13.08 13.20
N GLU A 188 55.30 12.72 11.91
CA GLU A 188 54.86 13.60 10.81
C GLU A 188 53.35 13.87 10.84
N GLU A 189 52.55 12.85 11.13
CA GLU A 189 51.10 12.99 11.25
C GLU A 189 50.73 13.77 12.50
N ALA A 190 51.37 13.48 13.64
CA ALA A 190 51.19 14.27 14.85
C ALA A 190 51.43 15.75 14.61
N LYS A 191 52.55 16.11 13.96
CA LYS A 191 52.89 17.50 13.63
C LYS A 191 51.82 18.16 12.75
N LYS A 192 51.38 17.47 11.70
CA LYS A 192 50.35 17.97 10.78
C LYS A 192 49.05 18.29 11.53
N TYR A 193 48.52 17.34 12.30
CA TYR A 193 47.26 17.53 13.01
C TYR A 193 47.37 18.60 14.10
N LEU A 194 48.47 18.64 14.85
CA LEU A 194 48.67 19.63 15.91
C LEU A 194 48.85 21.06 15.38
N ASN A 195 49.58 21.25 14.28
CA ASN A 195 49.70 22.56 13.65
C ASN A 195 48.35 23.05 13.10
N ASN A 196 47.61 22.18 12.40
CA ASN A 196 46.27 22.51 11.92
C ASN A 196 45.32 22.89 13.07
N ALA A 197 45.38 22.15 14.19
CA ALA A 197 44.59 22.47 15.38
C ALA A 197 44.97 23.83 15.97
N LEU A 198 46.28 24.10 16.09
CA LEU A 198 46.79 25.36 16.62
C LEU A 198 46.37 26.55 15.75
N ASP A 199 46.50 26.43 14.43
CA ASP A 199 46.14 27.49 13.49
C ASP A 199 44.65 27.83 13.59
N ILE A 200 43.77 26.83 13.59
CA ILE A 200 42.32 27.03 13.71
C ILE A 200 41.96 27.62 15.08
N HIS A 201 42.50 27.07 16.18
CA HIS A 201 42.24 27.61 17.51
C HIS A 201 42.73 29.06 17.66
N THR A 202 43.82 29.42 17.00
CA THR A 202 44.33 30.80 16.97
C THR A 202 43.41 31.73 16.19
N GLN A 203 42.96 31.31 15.01
CA GLN A 203 42.00 32.08 14.19
C GLN A 203 40.69 32.33 14.93
N ASN A 204 40.22 31.35 15.70
CA ASN A 204 38.99 31.42 16.47
C ASN A 204 39.17 32.04 17.87
N ASN A 205 40.38 32.45 18.24
CA ASN A 205 40.73 32.99 19.56
C ASN A 205 40.36 32.06 20.74
N PHE A 206 40.35 30.74 20.52
CA PHE A 206 39.98 29.76 21.53
C PHE A 206 41.16 29.44 22.46
N THR A 207 41.34 30.26 23.49
CA THR A 207 42.52 30.24 24.39
C THR A 207 42.82 28.85 24.99
N TYR A 208 41.80 28.09 25.41
CA TYR A 208 41.99 26.73 25.93
C TYR A 208 42.57 25.80 24.85
N GLY A 209 41.99 25.80 23.64
CA GLY A 209 42.49 24.99 22.53
C GLY A 209 43.91 25.35 22.12
N ILE A 210 44.25 26.64 22.13
CA ILE A 210 45.63 27.11 21.89
C ILE A 210 46.58 26.56 22.97
N ALA A 211 46.22 26.68 24.25
CA ALA A 211 47.03 26.18 25.36
C ALA A 211 47.26 24.66 25.28
N GLU A 212 46.21 23.89 24.98
CA GLU A 212 46.29 22.44 24.81
C GLU A 212 47.18 22.05 23.60
N ALA A 213 46.97 22.69 22.45
CA ALA A 213 47.77 22.42 21.24
C ALA A 213 49.27 22.72 21.49
N HIS A 214 49.59 23.83 22.16
CA HIS A 214 50.95 24.15 22.57
C HIS A 214 51.54 23.11 23.54
N ASN A 215 50.76 22.60 24.52
CA ASN A 215 51.23 21.53 25.40
C ASN A 215 51.63 20.28 24.59
N ARG A 216 50.77 19.86 23.66
CA ARG A 216 51.02 18.68 22.80
C ARG A 216 52.21 18.88 21.86
N LEU A 217 52.35 20.08 21.27
CA LEU A 217 53.52 20.43 20.46
C LEU A 217 54.81 20.44 21.29
N GLY A 218 54.75 20.88 22.55
CA GLY A 218 55.89 20.80 23.46
C GLY A 218 56.34 19.36 23.69
N LEU A 219 55.39 18.45 23.97
CA LEU A 219 55.68 17.01 24.09
C LEU A 219 56.23 16.41 22.78
N PHE A 220 55.65 16.79 21.64
CA PHE A 220 56.13 16.40 20.31
C PHE A 220 57.59 16.80 20.10
N TYR A 221 57.96 18.05 20.39
CA TYR A 221 59.33 18.53 20.22
C TYR A 221 60.33 17.93 21.20
N ILE A 222 59.89 17.50 22.39
CA ILE A 222 60.72 16.67 23.29
C ILE A 222 61.05 15.34 22.62
N LYS A 223 60.07 14.68 21.97
CA LYS A 223 60.29 13.42 21.24
C LYS A 223 61.21 13.58 20.02
N GLU A 224 61.12 14.72 19.34
CA GLU A 224 62.06 15.09 18.26
C GLU A 224 63.44 15.56 18.75
N ASN A 225 63.67 15.62 20.07
CA ASN A 225 64.90 16.16 20.68
C ASN A 225 65.19 17.64 20.30
N LYS A 226 64.13 18.42 20.03
CA LYS A 226 64.18 19.85 19.68
C LYS A 226 63.82 20.72 20.88
N LYS A 227 64.78 20.85 21.80
CA LYS A 227 64.55 21.40 23.14
C LYS A 227 64.10 22.87 23.15
N THR A 228 64.70 23.73 22.31
CA THR A 228 64.33 25.15 22.23
C THR A 228 62.86 25.32 21.84
N GLN A 229 62.41 24.58 20.84
CA GLN A 229 61.01 24.56 20.40
C GLN A 229 60.11 24.00 21.50
N ALA A 230 60.51 22.90 22.14
CA ALA A 230 59.75 22.35 23.26
C ALA A 230 59.56 23.38 24.38
N TYR A 231 60.64 24.06 24.79
CA TYR A 231 60.60 25.09 25.82
C TYR A 231 59.68 26.25 25.46
N TYR A 232 59.73 26.72 24.20
CA TYR A 232 58.80 27.74 23.70
C TYR A 232 57.35 27.30 23.86
N HIS A 233 57.00 26.13 23.30
CA HIS A 233 55.62 25.65 23.29
C HIS A 233 55.08 25.38 24.71
N ILE A 234 55.88 24.79 25.59
CA ILE A 234 55.46 24.54 26.98
C ILE A 234 55.28 25.84 27.76
N ASN A 235 56.15 26.84 27.60
CA ASN A 235 55.97 28.13 28.27
C ASN A 235 54.76 28.91 27.74
N THR A 236 54.50 28.88 26.43
CA THR A 236 53.29 29.46 25.86
C THR A 236 52.04 28.77 26.41
N SER A 237 52.03 27.43 26.45
CA SER A 237 50.94 26.67 27.07
C SER A 237 50.75 27.04 28.54
N MET A 238 51.83 27.18 29.30
CA MET A 238 51.78 27.52 30.71
C MET A 238 51.26 28.95 30.94
N LEU A 239 51.69 29.93 30.14
CA LEU A 239 51.20 31.31 30.20
C LEU A 239 49.69 31.38 29.92
N LEU A 240 49.23 30.68 28.88
CA LEU A 240 47.82 30.65 28.53
C LEU A 240 47.01 29.87 29.57
N GLY A 241 47.50 28.71 30.00
CA GLY A 241 46.91 27.88 31.05
C GLY A 241 46.75 28.62 32.37
N GLN A 242 47.67 29.52 32.73
CA GLN A 242 47.53 30.40 33.90
C GLN A 242 46.35 31.38 33.76
N LYS A 243 46.11 31.92 32.57
CA LYS A 243 44.99 32.85 32.32
C LYS A 243 43.62 32.17 32.45
N ILE A 244 43.55 30.91 32.03
CA ILE A 244 42.31 30.12 32.03
C ILE A 244 42.20 29.14 33.22
N LEU A 245 43.18 29.15 34.13
CA LEU A 245 43.25 28.26 35.30
C LEU A 245 43.17 26.76 34.96
N ASP A 246 43.83 26.35 33.87
CA ASP A 246 43.93 24.94 33.47
C ASP A 246 44.88 24.18 34.39
N ILE A 247 44.37 23.65 35.50
CA ILE A 247 45.18 22.94 36.51
C ILE A 247 45.87 21.71 35.91
N ASP A 248 45.16 20.93 35.09
CA ASP A 248 45.66 19.70 34.49
C ASP A 248 46.79 19.99 33.49
N GLY A 249 46.57 20.97 32.62
CA GLY A 249 47.57 21.42 31.65
C GLY A 249 48.78 22.06 32.33
N LEU A 250 48.58 22.88 33.36
CA LEU A 250 49.67 23.46 34.15
C LEU A 250 50.51 22.40 34.87
N THR A 251 49.87 21.42 35.49
CA THR A 251 50.54 20.29 36.14
C THR A 251 51.39 19.53 35.13
N SER A 252 50.80 19.22 33.96
CA SER A 252 51.50 18.56 32.87
C SER A 252 52.68 19.40 32.34
N ASN A 253 52.51 20.71 32.21
CA ASN A 253 53.56 21.64 31.78
C ASN A 253 54.73 21.69 32.77
N TYR A 254 54.49 21.69 34.08
CA TYR A 254 55.57 21.61 35.07
C TYR A 254 56.39 20.33 34.95
N ILE A 255 55.73 19.19 34.74
CA ILE A 255 56.41 17.90 34.56
C ILE A 255 57.26 17.92 33.27
N LEU A 256 56.70 18.45 32.17
CA LEU A 256 57.41 18.56 30.90
C LEU A 256 58.59 19.54 30.97
N LEU A 257 58.47 20.68 31.66
CA LEU A 257 59.60 21.58 31.93
C LEU A 257 60.67 20.88 32.77
N GLY A 258 60.27 20.13 33.80
CA GLY A 258 61.17 19.31 34.60
C GLY A 258 61.98 18.33 33.76
N LYS A 259 61.31 17.65 32.82
CA LYS A 259 61.95 16.77 31.83
C LYS A 259 62.92 17.52 30.92
N ILE A 260 62.52 18.67 30.37
CA ILE A 260 63.38 19.49 29.51
C ILE A 260 64.66 19.88 30.25
N HIS A 261 64.55 20.45 31.46
CA HIS A 261 65.71 20.85 32.25
C HIS A 261 66.61 19.67 32.64
N ARG A 262 66.03 18.50 32.93
CA ARG A 262 66.80 17.27 33.18
C ARG A 262 67.62 16.87 31.97
N LEU A 263 67.02 16.92 30.77
CA LEU A 263 67.70 16.65 29.51
C LEU A 263 68.76 17.72 29.18
N ASP A 264 68.61 18.94 29.68
CA ASP A 264 69.60 20.04 29.61
C ASP A 264 70.65 19.99 30.72
N ASN A 265 70.60 18.98 31.60
CA ASN A 265 71.50 18.82 32.73
C ASN A 265 71.41 19.95 33.78
N ASP A 266 70.35 20.77 33.74
CA ASP A 266 70.00 21.70 34.81
C ASP A 266 69.17 20.95 35.87
N LEU A 267 69.89 20.21 36.71
CA LEU A 267 69.28 19.27 37.66
C LEU A 267 68.51 19.96 38.78
N GLU A 268 68.88 21.19 39.14
CA GLU A 268 68.21 21.97 40.18
C GLU A 268 66.85 22.47 39.69
N LEU A 269 66.81 23.06 38.50
CA LEU A 269 65.57 23.55 37.91
C LEU A 269 64.65 22.40 37.50
N ALA A 270 65.23 21.27 37.08
CA ALA A 270 64.49 20.03 36.87
C ALA A 270 63.78 19.58 38.15
N GLU A 271 64.51 19.48 39.27
CA GLU A 271 63.94 19.07 40.56
C GLU A 271 62.80 19.98 41.01
N LYS A 272 63.02 21.30 40.93
CA LYS A 272 62.03 22.30 41.31
C LYS A 272 60.72 22.15 40.53
N ASN A 273 60.80 22.02 39.21
CA ASN A 273 59.62 21.90 38.37
C ASN A 273 58.92 20.55 38.55
N LEU A 274 59.68 19.45 38.64
CA LEU A 274 59.10 18.12 38.87
C LEU A 274 58.40 18.02 40.22
N ARG A 275 58.97 18.58 41.29
CA ARG A 275 58.33 18.59 42.62
C ARG A 275 57.05 19.40 42.62
N LYS A 276 57.04 20.57 41.96
CA LYS A 276 55.83 21.39 41.83
C LYS A 276 54.75 20.69 41.00
N GLY A 277 55.15 19.98 39.94
CA GLY A 277 54.25 19.13 39.15
C GLY A 277 53.67 17.99 39.98
N LEU A 278 54.49 17.31 40.77
CA LEU A 278 54.06 16.22 41.65
C LEU A 278 53.08 16.72 42.73
N GLU A 279 53.42 17.80 43.43
CA GLU A 279 52.57 18.44 44.45
C GLU A 279 51.19 18.75 43.89
N LYS A 280 51.13 19.41 42.72
CA LYS A 280 49.86 19.71 42.05
C LYS A 280 49.10 18.46 41.63
N ALA A 281 49.79 17.44 41.16
CA ALA A 281 49.16 16.18 40.80
C ALA A 281 48.54 15.48 42.01
N GLU A 282 49.22 15.48 43.16
CA GLU A 282 48.72 14.91 44.41
C GLU A 282 47.53 15.71 44.96
N GLU A 283 47.63 17.04 45.03
CA GLU A 283 46.56 17.95 45.49
C GLU A 283 45.26 17.79 44.69
N ASN A 284 45.38 17.55 43.38
CA ASN A 284 44.24 17.48 42.45
C ASN A 284 43.90 16.03 42.04
N ASN A 285 44.48 15.03 42.71
CA ASN A 285 44.26 13.60 42.44
C ASN A 285 44.51 13.16 40.97
N LEU A 286 45.47 13.79 40.30
CA LEU A 286 45.80 13.55 38.89
C LEU A 286 46.78 12.37 38.73
N LYS A 287 46.28 11.14 38.87
CA LYS A 287 47.10 9.91 38.92
C LYS A 287 48.02 9.68 37.71
N LYS A 288 47.60 10.06 36.50
CA LYS A 288 48.44 9.94 35.29
C LYS A 288 49.64 10.89 35.36
N GLN A 289 49.43 12.12 35.82
CA GLN A 289 50.47 13.14 36.01
C GLN A 289 51.37 12.79 37.19
N GLU A 290 50.82 12.26 38.28
CA GLU A 290 51.57 11.76 39.43
C GLU A 290 52.56 10.65 39.00
N LEU A 291 52.09 9.70 38.18
CA LEU A 291 52.92 8.65 37.60
C LEU A 291 54.05 9.21 36.73
N ALA A 292 53.74 10.16 35.84
CA ALA A 292 54.73 10.81 34.97
C ALA A 292 55.77 11.61 35.77
N ALA A 293 55.35 12.29 36.84
CA ALA A 293 56.26 13.01 37.74
C ALA A 293 57.21 12.05 38.46
N TYR A 294 56.71 10.92 38.97
CA TYR A 294 57.57 9.89 39.59
C TYR A 294 58.56 9.27 38.60
N GLU A 295 58.14 9.05 37.35
CA GLU A 295 59.04 8.56 36.31
C GLU A 295 60.21 9.51 36.07
N GLU A 296 59.93 10.79 35.88
CA GLU A 296 60.96 11.80 35.64
C GLU A 296 61.82 12.08 36.88
N LEU A 297 61.24 12.06 38.09
CA LEU A 297 62.00 12.22 39.34
C LEU A 297 62.97 11.05 39.56
N LYS A 298 62.54 9.81 39.26
CA LYS A 298 63.42 8.64 39.29
C LYS A 298 64.62 8.83 38.37
N GLU A 299 64.41 9.23 37.12
CA GLU A 299 65.49 9.47 36.15
C GLU A 299 66.38 10.65 36.57
N LEU A 300 65.81 11.71 37.14
CA LEU A 300 66.58 12.84 37.68
C LEU A 300 67.51 12.38 38.81
N LYS A 301 67.01 11.58 39.76
CA LYS A 301 67.81 11.13 40.90
C LYS A 301 68.93 10.17 40.48
N LYS A 302 68.73 9.39 39.42
CA LYS A 302 69.82 8.61 38.79
C LYS A 302 70.91 9.54 38.24
N GLN A 303 70.53 10.58 37.50
CA GLN A 303 71.47 11.55 36.92
C GLN A 303 72.22 12.38 37.98
N GLN A 304 71.59 12.60 39.14
CA GLN A 304 72.22 13.22 40.32
C GLN A 304 73.12 12.25 41.12
N ASN A 305 73.31 11.00 40.68
CA ASN A 305 74.02 9.95 41.43
C ASN A 305 73.47 9.72 42.85
N ASN A 306 72.14 9.84 43.02
CA ASN A 306 71.46 9.59 44.29
C ASN A 306 70.60 8.30 44.19
N PRO A 307 71.20 7.11 44.34
CA PRO A 307 70.51 5.84 44.13
C PRO A 307 69.41 5.58 45.15
N ALA A 308 69.54 6.07 46.39
CA ALA A 308 68.52 5.90 47.43
C ALA A 308 67.23 6.65 47.07
N ALA A 309 67.34 7.91 46.64
CA ALA A 309 66.18 8.68 46.20
C ALA A 309 65.60 8.16 44.88
N ALA A 310 66.46 7.69 43.97
CA ALA A 310 66.01 7.05 42.73
C ALA A 310 65.20 5.78 43.00
N LEU A 311 65.64 4.93 43.94
CA LEU A 311 64.92 3.74 44.37
C LEU A 311 63.57 4.11 45.00
N LEU A 312 63.52 5.10 45.89
CA LEU A 312 62.27 5.58 46.48
C LEU A 312 61.24 6.00 45.43
N PHE A 313 61.64 6.80 44.44
CA PHE A 313 60.73 7.21 43.37
C PHE A 313 60.41 6.06 42.42
N SER A 314 61.33 5.11 42.23
CA SER A 314 61.06 3.88 41.50
C SER A 314 59.99 3.03 42.18
N ASP A 315 60.04 2.87 43.49
CA ASP A 315 59.05 2.11 44.26
C ASP A 315 57.68 2.78 44.21
N ARG A 316 57.64 4.11 44.34
CA ARG A 316 56.40 4.90 44.18
C ARG A 316 55.83 4.78 42.76
N TYR A 317 56.68 4.89 41.74
CA TYR A 317 56.29 4.71 40.35
C TYR A 317 55.73 3.29 40.12
N ILE A 318 56.41 2.24 40.58
CA ILE A 318 55.96 0.85 40.41
C ILE A 318 54.63 0.63 41.14
N LYS A 319 54.52 1.05 42.40
CA LYS A 319 53.27 0.92 43.17
C LYS A 319 52.10 1.63 42.51
N LEU A 320 52.32 2.85 42.00
CA LEU A 320 51.27 3.61 41.31
C LEU A 320 50.97 3.01 39.94
N LYS A 321 51.99 2.58 39.19
CA LYS A 321 51.84 1.91 37.90
C LYS A 321 51.05 0.63 38.04
N ASP A 322 51.35 -0.22 39.02
CA ASP A 322 50.64 -1.46 39.27
C ASP A 322 49.19 -1.18 39.69
N SER A 323 48.96 -0.14 40.49
CA SER A 323 47.61 0.31 40.82
C SER A 323 46.83 0.74 39.57
N ILE A 324 47.42 1.60 38.74
CA ILE A 324 46.82 2.08 37.47
C ILE A 324 46.61 0.91 36.51
N PHE A 325 47.59 0.02 36.35
CA PHE A 325 47.54 -1.14 35.46
C PHE A 325 46.45 -2.14 35.89
N ASN A 326 46.34 -2.43 37.19
CA ASN A 326 45.27 -3.30 37.70
C ASN A 326 43.89 -2.68 37.43
N ILE A 327 43.77 -1.36 37.60
CA ILE A 327 42.57 -0.60 37.25
C ILE A 327 42.29 -0.67 35.74
N GLU A 328 43.29 -0.47 34.88
CA GLU A 328 43.17 -0.54 33.42
C GLU A 328 42.83 -1.94 32.92
N LYS A 329 43.47 -2.98 33.45
CA LYS A 329 43.17 -4.37 33.12
C LYS A 329 41.75 -4.75 33.53
N ALA A 330 41.30 -4.33 34.72
CA ALA A 330 39.91 -4.50 35.15
C ALA A 330 38.94 -3.80 34.18
N LYS A 331 39.25 -2.56 33.75
CA LYS A 331 38.47 -1.84 32.74
C LYS A 331 38.42 -2.59 31.41
N GLN A 332 39.55 -3.13 30.95
CA GLN A 332 39.63 -3.87 29.69
C GLN A 332 38.85 -5.19 29.74
N ILE A 333 38.92 -5.94 30.84
CA ILE A 333 38.10 -7.14 31.04
C ILE A 333 36.62 -6.78 30.99
N ALA A 334 36.21 -5.78 31.75
CA ALA A 334 34.82 -5.35 31.78
C ALA A 334 34.37 -4.77 30.42
N TYR A 335 35.28 -4.19 29.62
CA TYR A 335 35.04 -3.80 28.23
C TYR A 335 34.79 -5.00 27.32
N LEU A 336 35.63 -6.02 27.40
CA LEU A 336 35.45 -7.25 26.63
C LEU A 336 34.14 -7.95 27.00
N GLU A 337 33.77 -7.95 28.28
CA GLU A 337 32.47 -8.45 28.75
C GLU A 337 31.31 -7.61 28.19
N PHE A 338 31.44 -6.29 28.22
CA PHE A 338 30.44 -5.38 27.65
C PHE A 338 30.28 -5.59 26.13
N GLU A 339 31.39 -5.67 25.38
CA GLU A 339 31.38 -5.91 23.94
C GLU A 339 30.75 -7.26 23.61
N ASN A 340 31.06 -8.30 24.39
CA ASN A 340 30.43 -9.62 24.24
C ASN A 340 28.92 -9.57 24.53
N GLN A 341 28.51 -8.89 25.60
CA GLN A 341 27.08 -8.67 25.89
C GLN A 341 26.38 -7.89 24.79
N LEU A 342 27.04 -6.87 24.22
CA LEU A 342 26.51 -6.09 23.12
C LEU A 342 26.32 -6.95 21.87
N GLN A 343 27.34 -7.73 21.48
CA GLN A 343 27.26 -8.66 20.35
C GLN A 343 26.16 -9.71 20.53
N LYS A 344 25.97 -10.23 21.75
CA LYS A 344 24.86 -11.17 22.06
C LYS A 344 23.50 -10.51 21.84
N LYS A 345 23.31 -9.29 22.34
CA LYS A 345 22.06 -8.54 22.15
C LYS A 345 21.83 -8.17 20.69
N GLU A 346 22.86 -7.80 19.94
CA GLU A 346 22.73 -7.51 18.51
C GLU A 346 22.27 -8.74 17.72
N LYS A 347 22.83 -9.92 18.02
CA LYS A 347 22.38 -11.20 17.46
C LYS A 347 20.92 -11.50 17.80
N GLU A 348 20.51 -11.27 19.05
CA GLU A 348 19.12 -11.45 19.49
C GLU A 348 18.15 -10.49 18.76
N VAL A 349 18.50 -9.21 18.66
CA VAL A 349 17.71 -8.22 17.91
C VAL A 349 17.61 -8.58 16.44
N GLN A 350 18.69 -9.07 15.82
CA GLN A 350 18.68 -9.54 14.44
C GLN A 350 17.74 -10.74 14.26
N LEU A 351 17.77 -11.71 15.19
CA LEU A 351 16.86 -12.84 15.20
C LEU A 351 15.40 -12.40 15.29
N LEU A 352 15.08 -11.47 16.20
CA LEU A 352 13.73 -10.92 16.36
C LEU A 352 13.24 -10.20 15.11
N ARG A 353 14.10 -9.40 14.45
CA ARG A 353 13.77 -8.73 13.18
C ARG A 353 13.48 -9.74 12.07
N THR A 354 14.24 -10.83 12.01
CA THR A 354 14.00 -11.91 11.05
C THR A 354 12.65 -12.59 11.31
N LYS A 355 12.33 -12.87 12.59
CA LYS A 355 11.03 -13.42 12.98
C LYS A 355 9.88 -12.49 12.61
N GLU A 356 9.99 -11.19 12.87
CA GLU A 356 8.97 -10.21 12.47
C GLU A 356 8.73 -10.18 10.95
N LYS A 357 9.81 -10.30 10.14
CA LYS A 357 9.68 -10.41 8.68
C LYS A 357 8.93 -11.67 8.27
N ILE A 358 9.21 -12.81 8.90
CA ILE A 358 8.52 -14.08 8.65
C ILE A 358 7.04 -13.95 9.03
N ASP A 359 6.72 -13.37 10.19
CA ASP A 359 5.33 -13.18 10.64
C ASP A 359 4.54 -12.30 9.65
N LYS A 360 5.16 -11.23 9.10
CA LYS A 360 4.55 -10.43 8.02
C LYS A 360 4.28 -11.24 6.76
N LEU A 361 5.21 -12.09 6.34
CA LEU A 361 5.01 -12.97 5.18
C LEU A 361 3.87 -13.96 5.39
N ILE A 362 3.78 -14.55 6.59
CA ILE A 362 2.66 -15.44 6.95
C ILE A 362 1.34 -14.68 6.89
N ASN A 363 1.28 -13.46 7.44
CA ASN A 363 0.06 -12.64 7.38
C ASN A 363 -0.35 -12.31 5.94
N TYR A 364 0.59 -11.97 5.05
CA TYR A 364 0.29 -11.77 3.63
C TYR A 364 -0.20 -13.04 2.94
N ALA A 365 0.37 -14.20 3.27
CA ALA A 365 -0.09 -15.50 2.76
C ALA A 365 -1.53 -15.82 3.22
N LEU A 366 -1.87 -15.50 4.47
CA LEU A 366 -3.23 -15.69 4.99
C LEU A 366 -4.24 -14.75 4.31
N LEU A 367 -3.90 -13.46 4.15
CA LEU A 367 -4.76 -12.48 3.48
C LEU A 367 -5.01 -12.85 2.01
N THR A 368 -3.97 -13.28 1.29
CA THR A 368 -4.09 -13.74 -0.10
C THR A 368 -4.94 -15.02 -0.18
N GLY A 369 -4.77 -15.96 0.75
CA GLY A 369 -5.63 -17.15 0.87
C GLY A 369 -7.11 -16.80 1.09
N ILE A 370 -7.42 -15.89 2.02
CA ILE A 370 -8.78 -15.41 2.28
C ILE A 370 -9.38 -14.77 1.02
N PHE A 371 -8.61 -13.92 0.33
CA PHE A 371 -9.04 -13.29 -0.92
C PHE A 371 -9.39 -14.31 -2.01
N ILE A 372 -8.58 -15.36 -2.17
CA ILE A 372 -8.85 -16.46 -3.10
C ILE A 372 -10.14 -17.18 -2.73
N ILE A 373 -10.38 -17.45 -1.45
CA ILE A 373 -11.63 -18.07 -0.97
C ILE A 373 -12.84 -17.19 -1.32
N PHE A 374 -12.77 -15.88 -1.10
CA PHE A 374 -13.83 -14.95 -1.50
C PHE A 374 -14.09 -14.95 -3.01
N LEU A 375 -13.02 -15.00 -3.83
CA LEU A 375 -13.16 -15.14 -5.29
C LEU A 375 -13.87 -16.44 -5.66
N ILE A 376 -13.49 -17.57 -5.05
CA ILE A 376 -14.14 -18.86 -5.30
C ILE A 376 -15.61 -18.80 -4.92
N ILE A 377 -15.96 -18.27 -3.74
CA ILE A 377 -17.35 -18.10 -3.29
C ILE A 377 -18.13 -17.23 -4.27
N TYR A 378 -17.55 -16.12 -4.72
CA TYR A 378 -18.16 -15.23 -5.71
C TYR A 378 -18.46 -15.96 -7.03
N PHE A 379 -17.51 -16.74 -7.56
CA PHE A 379 -17.71 -17.51 -8.79
C PHE A 379 -18.75 -18.62 -8.63
N VAL A 380 -18.77 -19.32 -7.50
CA VAL A 380 -19.79 -20.33 -7.17
C VAL A 380 -21.17 -19.68 -7.09
N PHE A 381 -21.30 -18.54 -6.41
CA PHE A 381 -22.57 -17.82 -6.31
C PHE A 381 -23.05 -17.32 -7.68
N LYS A 382 -22.14 -16.78 -8.50
CA LYS A 382 -22.44 -16.36 -9.87
C LYS A 382 -22.90 -17.53 -10.74
N SER A 383 -22.24 -18.69 -10.63
CA SER A 383 -22.62 -19.92 -11.33
C SER A 383 -24.00 -20.40 -10.88
N PHE A 384 -24.27 -20.41 -9.57
CA PHE A 384 -25.56 -20.80 -9.01
C PHE A 384 -26.70 -19.89 -9.50
N LYS A 385 -26.50 -18.57 -9.51
CA LYS A 385 -27.48 -17.61 -10.04
C LYS A 385 -27.77 -17.87 -11.52
N LYS A 386 -26.73 -18.06 -12.33
CA LYS A 386 -26.87 -18.36 -13.77
C LYS A 386 -27.63 -19.68 -14.00
N ASN A 387 -27.34 -20.71 -13.21
CA ASN A 387 -28.04 -22.00 -13.33
C ASN A 387 -29.52 -21.89 -12.93
N LYS A 388 -29.85 -21.07 -11.92
CA LYS A 388 -31.24 -20.80 -11.55
C LYS A 388 -32.01 -20.07 -12.66
N GLU A 389 -31.39 -19.06 -13.28
CA GLU A 389 -31.97 -18.34 -14.43
C GLU A 389 -32.18 -19.28 -15.62
N LEU A 390 -31.23 -20.18 -15.89
CA LEU A 390 -31.35 -21.18 -16.96
C LEU A 390 -32.52 -22.13 -16.70
N LEU A 391 -32.66 -22.63 -15.46
CA LEU A 391 -33.75 -23.53 -15.10
C LEU A 391 -35.13 -22.87 -15.22
N GLN A 392 -35.24 -21.58 -14.89
CA GLN A 392 -36.48 -20.82 -15.09
C GLN A 392 -36.83 -20.69 -16.58
N LYS A 393 -35.85 -20.43 -17.43
CA LYS A 393 -36.05 -20.39 -18.89
C LYS A 393 -36.47 -21.74 -19.45
N ASP A 394 -35.88 -22.84 -18.96
CA ASP A 394 -36.26 -24.19 -19.39
C ASP A 394 -37.70 -24.53 -19.00
N GLN A 395 -38.15 -24.11 -17.81
CA GLN A 395 -39.54 -24.26 -17.38
C GLN A 395 -40.51 -23.43 -18.23
N GLU A 396 -40.16 -22.16 -18.50
CA GLU A 396 -40.96 -21.28 -19.36
C GLU A 396 -41.09 -21.89 -20.77
N LEU A 397 -39.96 -22.34 -21.34
CA LEU A 397 -39.92 -22.97 -22.65
C LEU A 397 -40.75 -24.26 -22.70
N LEU A 398 -40.75 -25.06 -21.63
CA LEU A 398 -41.59 -26.25 -21.53
C LEU A 398 -43.09 -25.90 -21.52
N ILE A 399 -43.49 -24.86 -20.77
CA ILE A 399 -44.88 -24.37 -20.73
C ILE A 399 -45.31 -23.87 -22.10
N THR A 400 -44.47 -23.05 -22.75
CA THR A 400 -44.73 -22.53 -24.10
C THR A 400 -44.87 -23.66 -25.11
N ASN A 401 -43.98 -24.66 -25.09
CA ASN A 401 -44.05 -25.81 -25.99
C ASN A 401 -45.33 -26.63 -25.80
N ASN A 402 -45.76 -26.84 -24.55
CA ASN A 402 -47.02 -27.53 -24.25
C ASN A 402 -48.23 -26.74 -24.75
N ALA A 403 -48.25 -25.41 -24.58
CA ALA A 403 -49.31 -24.54 -25.10
C ALA A 403 -49.38 -24.58 -26.63
N LEU A 404 -48.22 -24.51 -27.31
CA LEU A 404 -48.14 -24.64 -28.76
C LEU A 404 -48.65 -26.02 -29.25
N ALA A 405 -48.30 -27.10 -28.54
CA ALA A 405 -48.78 -28.44 -28.86
C ALA A 405 -50.32 -28.56 -28.70
N GLN A 406 -50.88 -27.97 -27.65
CA GLN A 406 -52.34 -27.92 -27.45
C GLN A 406 -53.04 -27.14 -28.55
N GLN A 407 -52.50 -25.97 -28.92
CA GLN A 407 -53.03 -25.16 -30.01
C GLN A 407 -52.99 -25.91 -31.36
N ALA A 408 -51.89 -26.62 -31.64
CA ALA A 408 -51.78 -27.45 -32.84
C ALA A 408 -52.82 -28.58 -32.87
N LEU A 409 -53.08 -29.23 -31.72
CA LEU A 409 -54.09 -30.26 -31.58
C LEU A 409 -55.51 -29.70 -31.81
N GLU A 410 -55.82 -28.55 -31.24
CA GLU A 410 -57.10 -27.87 -31.43
C GLU A 410 -57.33 -27.50 -32.91
N ASN A 411 -56.32 -26.91 -33.56
CA ASN A 411 -56.35 -26.59 -34.98
C ASN A 411 -56.60 -27.85 -35.85
N SER A 412 -55.98 -28.98 -35.50
CA SER A 412 -56.22 -30.25 -36.19
C SER A 412 -57.67 -30.74 -36.04
N LYS A 413 -58.24 -30.67 -34.83
CA LYS A 413 -59.64 -31.03 -34.57
C LYS A 413 -60.62 -30.16 -35.36
N LEU A 414 -60.40 -28.85 -35.40
CA LEU A 414 -61.22 -27.92 -36.19
C LEU A 414 -61.20 -28.29 -37.67
N LYS A 415 -60.01 -28.61 -38.20
CA LYS A 415 -59.85 -29.03 -39.60
C LYS A 415 -60.57 -30.35 -39.91
N GLN A 416 -60.52 -31.32 -38.99
CA GLN A 416 -61.26 -32.58 -39.11
C GLN A 416 -62.79 -32.35 -39.17
N LYS A 417 -63.30 -31.45 -38.33
CA LYS A 417 -64.74 -31.10 -38.32
C LYS A 417 -65.19 -30.48 -39.65
N GLN A 418 -64.39 -29.58 -40.22
CA GLN A 418 -64.67 -28.96 -41.52
C GLN A 418 -64.73 -30.01 -42.65
N LEU A 419 -63.75 -30.91 -42.72
CA LEU A 419 -63.72 -31.97 -43.73
C LEU A 419 -64.95 -32.90 -43.63
N LYS A 420 -65.37 -33.25 -42.41
CA LYS A 420 -66.56 -34.08 -42.20
C LYS A 420 -67.85 -33.40 -42.68
N GLN A 421 -67.98 -32.09 -42.46
CA GLN A 421 -69.12 -31.33 -42.97
C GLN A 421 -69.16 -31.30 -44.50
N GLN A 422 -68.00 -31.10 -45.15
CA GLN A 422 -67.90 -31.13 -46.62
C GLN A 422 -68.31 -32.47 -47.20
N LEU A 423 -67.85 -33.57 -46.59
CA LEU A 423 -68.16 -34.94 -47.03
C LEU A 423 -69.66 -35.25 -46.90
N ASN A 424 -70.29 -34.84 -45.80
CA ASN A 424 -71.73 -35.01 -45.60
C ASN A 424 -72.57 -34.23 -46.63
N SER A 425 -72.15 -33.03 -47.02
CA SER A 425 -72.83 -32.26 -48.07
C SER A 425 -72.78 -32.99 -49.42
N LYS A 426 -71.60 -33.50 -49.80
CA LYS A 426 -71.41 -34.24 -51.06
C LYS A 426 -72.21 -35.55 -51.12
N ASN A 427 -72.34 -36.27 -50.01
CA ASN A 427 -73.16 -37.49 -49.96
C ASN A 427 -74.66 -37.21 -50.19
N LYS A 428 -75.18 -36.09 -49.70
CA LYS A 428 -76.58 -35.69 -49.95
C LYS A 428 -76.81 -35.36 -51.43
N GLU A 429 -75.89 -34.64 -52.06
CA GLU A 429 -75.95 -34.36 -53.51
C GLU A 429 -75.96 -35.65 -54.33
N LEU A 430 -75.07 -36.60 -54.02
CA LEU A 430 -74.96 -37.88 -54.75
C LEU A 430 -76.23 -38.74 -54.63
N THR A 431 -76.85 -38.77 -53.45
CA THR A 431 -78.07 -39.55 -53.18
C THR A 431 -79.25 -39.08 -54.03
N SER A 432 -79.39 -37.78 -54.22
CA SER A 432 -80.43 -37.17 -55.07
C SER A 432 -80.25 -37.59 -56.55
N TYR A 433 -79.01 -37.63 -57.03
CA TYR A 433 -78.69 -38.08 -58.39
C TYR A 433 -79.01 -39.57 -58.59
N ALA A 434 -78.63 -40.43 -57.62
CA ALA A 434 -78.87 -41.87 -57.68
C ALA A 434 -80.37 -42.22 -57.74
N LEU A 435 -81.22 -41.56 -56.95
CA LEU A 435 -82.67 -41.78 -56.94
C LEU A 435 -83.33 -41.45 -58.29
N ASN A 436 -82.92 -40.35 -58.93
CA ASN A 436 -83.40 -40.00 -60.27
C ASN A 436 -82.95 -41.00 -61.33
N PHE A 437 -81.73 -41.52 -61.21
CA PHE A 437 -81.20 -42.52 -62.14
C PHE A 437 -81.99 -43.84 -62.06
N VAL A 438 -82.34 -44.30 -60.85
CA VAL A 438 -83.15 -45.51 -60.64
C VAL A 438 -84.55 -45.36 -61.23
N LYS A 439 -85.23 -44.23 -60.95
CA LYS A 439 -86.58 -43.95 -61.47
C LYS A 439 -86.63 -43.97 -63.01
N LYS A 440 -85.58 -43.47 -63.67
CA LYS A 440 -85.49 -43.47 -65.14
C LYS A 440 -85.33 -44.88 -65.71
N ASN A 441 -84.53 -45.72 -65.08
CA ASN A 441 -84.35 -47.11 -65.51
C ASN A 441 -85.63 -47.94 -65.36
N GLU A 442 -86.38 -47.76 -64.27
CA GLU A 442 -87.68 -48.44 -64.09
C GLU A 442 -88.66 -48.10 -65.22
N ILE A 443 -88.73 -46.83 -65.62
CA ILE A 443 -89.61 -46.38 -66.72
C ILE A 443 -89.14 -46.94 -68.07
N SER A 444 -87.82 -46.94 -68.33
CA SER A 444 -87.27 -47.56 -69.55
C SER A 444 -87.57 -49.05 -69.61
N GLN A 445 -87.53 -49.75 -68.48
CA GLN A 445 -87.89 -51.17 -68.41
C GLN A 445 -89.38 -51.39 -68.68
N GLN A 446 -90.27 -50.58 -68.09
CA GLN A 446 -91.71 -50.64 -68.36
C GLN A 446 -92.06 -50.40 -69.85
N LEU A 447 -91.32 -49.51 -70.52
CA LEU A 447 -91.47 -49.28 -71.97
C LEU A 447 -90.99 -50.48 -72.78
N LEU A 448 -89.84 -51.05 -72.42
CA LEU A 448 -89.28 -52.22 -73.07
C LEU A 448 -90.25 -53.41 -72.99
N ASP A 449 -90.77 -53.69 -71.80
CA ASP A 449 -91.68 -54.82 -71.56
C ASP A 449 -92.97 -54.70 -72.41
N LYS A 450 -93.48 -53.46 -72.56
CA LYS A 450 -94.66 -53.20 -73.39
C LYS A 450 -94.38 -53.29 -74.89
N LEU A 451 -93.23 -52.81 -75.35
CA LEU A 451 -92.78 -52.97 -76.74
C LEU A 451 -92.54 -54.45 -77.09
N ILE A 452 -92.02 -55.25 -76.16
CA ILE A 452 -91.85 -56.71 -76.35
C ILE A 452 -93.22 -57.40 -76.47
N SER A 453 -94.20 -57.01 -75.66
CA SER A 453 -95.57 -57.56 -75.75
C SER A 453 -96.28 -57.28 -77.09
N MET A 454 -95.85 -56.25 -77.82
CA MET A 454 -96.39 -55.86 -79.13
C MET A 454 -96.04 -56.85 -80.27
N LYS A 455 -94.97 -57.65 -80.11
CA LYS A 455 -94.59 -58.69 -81.09
C LYS A 455 -95.52 -59.91 -81.10
N ALA A 456 -96.32 -60.11 -80.05
CA ALA A 456 -97.13 -61.33 -79.87
C ALA A 456 -98.62 -61.19 -80.24
N ILE A 457 -99.04 -60.04 -80.80
CA ILE A 457 -100.47 -59.69 -80.98
C ILE A 457 -100.85 -59.64 -82.48
N PRO A 458 -102.04 -60.15 -82.89
CA PRO A 458 -102.55 -60.08 -84.26
C PRO A 458 -102.63 -58.65 -84.80
N VAL A 459 -102.40 -58.47 -86.11
CA VAL A 459 -102.25 -57.16 -86.76
C VAL A 459 -103.43 -56.23 -86.50
N GLU A 460 -104.65 -56.76 -86.41
CA GLU A 460 -105.88 -55.98 -86.16
C GLU A 460 -105.98 -55.35 -84.76
N LYS A 461 -105.15 -55.75 -83.78
CA LYS A 461 -105.16 -55.21 -82.40
C LYS A 461 -103.92 -54.37 -82.03
N ARG A 462 -102.97 -54.22 -82.96
CA ARG A 462 -101.71 -53.50 -82.69
C ARG A 462 -101.91 -52.01 -82.47
N ASP A 463 -102.87 -51.40 -83.17
CA ASP A 463 -103.13 -49.96 -83.03
C ASP A 463 -103.58 -49.57 -81.61
N LEU A 464 -104.27 -50.46 -80.89
CA LEU A 464 -104.72 -50.21 -79.52
C LEU A 464 -103.54 -50.19 -78.55
N VAL A 465 -102.59 -51.13 -78.70
CA VAL A 465 -101.35 -51.19 -77.90
C VAL A 465 -100.37 -50.07 -78.28
N ILE A 466 -100.30 -49.69 -79.56
CA ILE A 466 -99.54 -48.53 -80.01
C ILE A 466 -100.09 -47.27 -79.36
N ASN A 467 -101.41 -47.08 -79.36
CA ASN A 467 -102.03 -45.91 -78.73
C ASN A 467 -101.84 -45.91 -77.20
N GLU A 468 -101.92 -47.05 -76.52
CA GLU A 468 -101.60 -47.15 -75.09
C GLU A 468 -100.12 -46.86 -74.79
N THR A 469 -99.21 -47.33 -75.64
CA THR A 469 -97.76 -47.07 -75.51
C THR A 469 -97.45 -45.60 -75.77
N ILE A 470 -98.11 -44.98 -76.76
CA ILE A 470 -98.07 -43.53 -77.02
C ILE A 470 -98.64 -42.77 -75.82
N GLU A 471 -99.72 -43.23 -75.17
CA GLU A 471 -100.27 -42.58 -73.98
C GLU A 471 -99.33 -42.68 -72.76
N ILE A 472 -98.62 -43.79 -72.59
CA ILE A 472 -97.57 -43.91 -71.54
C ILE A 472 -96.40 -42.97 -71.84
N ILE A 473 -96.00 -42.88 -73.11
CA ILE A 473 -94.98 -41.93 -73.56
C ILE A 473 -95.44 -40.48 -73.35
N LYS A 474 -96.69 -40.14 -73.70
CA LYS A 474 -97.26 -38.79 -73.49
C LYS A 474 -97.43 -38.42 -72.02
N ARG A 475 -97.87 -39.36 -71.17
CA ARG A 475 -97.95 -39.14 -69.71
C ARG A 475 -96.58 -38.94 -69.09
N ASN A 476 -95.57 -39.68 -69.53
CA ASN A 476 -94.18 -39.52 -69.06
C ASN A 476 -93.40 -38.39 -69.78
N LEU A 477 -93.99 -37.75 -70.81
CA LEU A 477 -93.50 -36.51 -71.43
C LEU A 477 -94.17 -35.26 -70.84
N SER A 478 -95.05 -35.42 -69.84
CA SER A 478 -95.69 -34.32 -69.12
C SER A 478 -94.69 -33.63 -68.19
N THR A 479 -94.00 -32.61 -68.71
CA THR A 479 -92.90 -31.87 -68.06
C THR A 479 -93.30 -30.93 -66.92
N ASP A 480 -94.59 -30.83 -66.58
CA ASP A 480 -95.05 -29.88 -65.55
C ASP A 480 -95.26 -30.48 -64.16
N LYS A 481 -95.61 -31.78 -64.05
CA LYS A 481 -95.75 -32.42 -62.73
C LYS A 481 -94.39 -32.81 -62.13
N ASP A 482 -93.45 -33.27 -62.95
CA ASP A 482 -92.09 -33.59 -62.53
C ASP A 482 -91.31 -32.35 -62.04
N TRP A 483 -91.71 -31.16 -62.51
CA TRP A 483 -91.08 -29.91 -62.10
C TRP A 483 -91.40 -29.53 -60.65
N GLU A 484 -92.64 -29.68 -60.22
CA GLU A 484 -93.02 -29.37 -58.83
C GLU A 484 -92.40 -30.37 -57.84
N ASP A 485 -92.27 -31.65 -58.24
CA ASP A 485 -91.52 -32.65 -57.46
C ASP A 485 -90.02 -32.29 -57.37
N PHE A 486 -89.39 -31.90 -58.50
CA PHE A 486 -88.01 -31.41 -58.50
C PHE A 486 -87.86 -30.17 -57.60
N LYS A 487 -88.77 -29.20 -57.70
CA LYS A 487 -88.76 -27.97 -56.92
C LYS A 487 -88.81 -28.26 -55.42
N MET A 488 -89.68 -29.18 -54.99
CA MET A 488 -89.82 -29.60 -53.60
C MET A 488 -88.54 -30.28 -53.07
N VAL A 489 -87.90 -31.15 -53.87
CA VAL A 489 -86.64 -31.80 -53.48
C VAL A 489 -85.49 -30.81 -53.47
N PHE A 490 -85.44 -29.90 -54.43
CA PHE A 490 -84.43 -28.87 -54.54
C PHE A 490 -84.48 -27.91 -53.35
N GLU A 491 -85.65 -27.45 -52.89
CA GLU A 491 -85.77 -26.59 -51.69
C GLU A 491 -85.36 -27.29 -50.39
N LYS A 492 -85.52 -28.61 -50.28
CA LYS A 492 -85.03 -29.37 -49.12
C LYS A 492 -83.51 -29.39 -49.02
N VAL A 493 -82.80 -29.30 -50.14
CA VAL A 493 -81.33 -29.29 -50.20
C VAL A 493 -80.79 -27.86 -50.17
N HIS A 494 -81.41 -26.96 -50.93
CA HIS A 494 -81.06 -25.55 -51.08
C HIS A 494 -82.14 -24.68 -50.41
N THR A 495 -82.09 -24.65 -49.08
CA THR A 495 -83.12 -24.01 -48.24
C THR A 495 -83.29 -22.54 -48.62
N ASP A 496 -84.55 -22.12 -48.80
CA ASP A 496 -84.96 -20.77 -49.18
C ASP A 496 -84.42 -20.23 -50.52
N PHE A 497 -83.85 -21.09 -51.39
CA PHE A 497 -83.27 -20.64 -52.65
C PHE A 497 -84.26 -19.85 -53.52
N TYR A 498 -85.46 -20.38 -53.77
CA TYR A 498 -86.45 -19.68 -54.59
C TYR A 498 -86.96 -18.43 -53.89
N SER A 499 -87.19 -18.49 -52.58
CA SER A 499 -87.62 -17.36 -51.74
C SER A 499 -86.63 -16.19 -51.84
N LYS A 500 -85.33 -16.45 -51.65
CA LYS A 500 -84.26 -15.44 -51.74
C LYS A 500 -84.07 -14.92 -53.16
N LEU A 501 -84.16 -15.80 -54.16
CA LEU A 501 -84.02 -15.43 -55.57
C LEU A 501 -85.15 -14.53 -56.05
N ILE A 502 -86.41 -14.83 -55.68
CA ILE A 502 -87.58 -14.01 -56.00
C ILE A 502 -87.52 -12.68 -55.23
N ALA A 503 -87.08 -12.68 -53.98
CA ALA A 503 -86.91 -11.45 -53.19
C ALA A 503 -85.91 -10.47 -53.84
N ARG A 504 -84.80 -10.97 -54.42
CA ARG A 504 -83.82 -10.13 -55.13
C ARG A 504 -84.24 -9.80 -56.57
N HIS A 505 -84.99 -10.68 -57.23
CA HIS A 505 -85.40 -10.54 -58.64
C HIS A 505 -86.89 -10.87 -58.84
N PRO A 506 -87.80 -9.93 -58.51
CA PRO A 506 -89.25 -10.19 -58.54
C PRO A 506 -89.81 -10.47 -59.95
N ASN A 507 -89.08 -10.09 -61.00
CA ASN A 507 -89.53 -10.16 -62.39
C ASN A 507 -89.25 -11.52 -63.06
N LEU A 508 -88.75 -12.52 -62.32
CA LEU A 508 -88.48 -13.86 -62.85
C LEU A 508 -89.78 -14.65 -63.01
N LYS A 509 -89.98 -15.23 -64.19
CA LYS A 509 -91.11 -16.12 -64.49
C LYS A 509 -90.76 -17.55 -64.10
N ASN A 510 -91.76 -18.44 -64.03
CA ASN A 510 -91.56 -19.84 -63.65
C ASN A 510 -90.46 -20.54 -64.48
N ASN A 511 -90.42 -20.34 -65.81
CA ASN A 511 -89.36 -20.89 -66.67
C ASN A 511 -87.96 -20.34 -66.37
N ASP A 512 -87.86 -19.09 -65.90
CA ASP A 512 -86.58 -18.53 -65.47
C ASP A 512 -86.11 -19.20 -64.17
N LEU A 513 -87.03 -19.45 -63.23
CA LEU A 513 -86.75 -20.21 -62.01
C LEU A 513 -86.31 -21.64 -62.33
N LYS A 514 -86.91 -22.27 -63.37
CA LYS A 514 -86.48 -23.61 -63.81
C LYS A 514 -85.02 -23.64 -64.27
N ILE A 515 -84.62 -22.63 -65.04
CA ILE A 515 -83.26 -22.54 -65.55
C ILE A 515 -82.27 -22.15 -64.44
N CYS A 516 -82.69 -21.32 -63.48
CA CYS A 516 -81.86 -20.97 -62.31
C CYS A 516 -81.48 -22.20 -61.49
N SER A 517 -82.44 -23.03 -61.09
CA SER A 517 -82.13 -24.21 -60.26
C SER A 517 -81.32 -25.26 -61.00
N LEU A 518 -81.60 -25.51 -62.29
CA LEU A 518 -80.76 -26.40 -63.13
C LEU A 518 -79.34 -25.85 -63.31
N THR A 519 -79.20 -24.53 -63.44
CA THR A 519 -77.89 -23.85 -63.49
C THR A 519 -77.17 -23.91 -62.14
N ARG A 520 -77.89 -23.80 -61.02
CA ARG A 520 -77.35 -23.92 -59.66
C ARG A 520 -76.78 -25.33 -59.39
N LEU A 521 -77.35 -26.35 -60.02
CA LEU A 521 -76.80 -27.72 -60.03
C LEU A 521 -75.63 -27.92 -60.99
N ASN A 522 -75.12 -26.83 -61.60
CA ASN A 522 -74.01 -26.82 -62.54
C ASN A 522 -74.24 -27.66 -63.81
N LEU A 523 -75.50 -27.81 -64.24
CA LEU A 523 -75.81 -28.52 -65.47
C LEU A 523 -75.45 -27.68 -66.70
N ASN A 524 -74.87 -28.33 -67.70
CA ASN A 524 -74.50 -27.69 -68.95
C ASN A 524 -75.73 -27.48 -69.86
N ILE A 525 -75.54 -26.76 -70.98
CA ILE A 525 -76.64 -26.38 -71.87
C ILE A 525 -77.33 -27.63 -72.46
N LYS A 526 -76.57 -28.67 -72.82
CA LYS A 526 -77.12 -29.90 -73.42
C LYS A 526 -77.94 -30.70 -72.39
N GLU A 527 -77.45 -30.81 -71.17
CA GLU A 527 -78.14 -31.48 -70.05
C GLU A 527 -79.43 -30.76 -69.67
N THR A 528 -79.35 -29.43 -69.50
CA THR A 528 -80.51 -28.59 -69.20
C THR A 528 -81.58 -28.70 -70.29
N ALA A 529 -81.17 -28.77 -71.56
CA ALA A 529 -82.07 -28.93 -72.70
C ALA A 529 -82.75 -30.30 -72.70
N SER A 530 -81.98 -31.35 -72.39
CA SER A 530 -82.51 -32.70 -72.25
C SER A 530 -83.52 -32.81 -71.10
N ILE A 531 -83.31 -32.13 -69.98
CA ILE A 531 -84.22 -32.17 -68.82
C ILE A 531 -85.50 -31.39 -69.10
N LEU A 532 -85.39 -30.23 -69.74
CA LEU A 532 -86.55 -29.38 -70.05
C LEU A 532 -87.33 -29.83 -71.29
N GLY A 533 -86.84 -30.83 -72.03
CA GLY A 533 -87.49 -31.32 -73.26
C GLY A 533 -87.49 -30.29 -74.39
N ILE A 534 -86.51 -29.38 -74.41
CA ILE A 534 -86.39 -28.30 -75.40
C ILE A 534 -85.04 -28.35 -76.12
N SER A 535 -84.88 -27.60 -77.20
CA SER A 535 -83.61 -27.58 -77.94
C SER A 535 -82.47 -26.93 -77.12
N PRO A 536 -81.21 -27.37 -77.26
CA PRO A 536 -80.05 -26.71 -76.64
C PRO A 536 -79.96 -25.21 -76.92
N GLU A 537 -80.38 -24.78 -78.11
CA GLU A 537 -80.35 -23.38 -78.51
C GLU A 537 -81.43 -22.55 -77.79
N SER A 538 -82.58 -23.16 -77.48
CA SER A 538 -83.62 -22.57 -76.63
C SER A 538 -83.11 -22.32 -75.20
N VAL A 539 -82.34 -23.25 -74.63
CA VAL A 539 -81.72 -23.09 -73.30
C VAL A 539 -80.66 -21.99 -73.33
N LYS A 540 -79.81 -21.97 -74.35
CA LYS A 540 -78.77 -20.94 -74.50
C LYS A 540 -79.38 -19.54 -74.58
N THR A 541 -80.45 -19.40 -75.35
CA THR A 541 -81.19 -18.14 -75.48
C THR A 541 -81.85 -17.76 -74.15
N ALA A 542 -82.44 -18.72 -73.44
CA ALA A 542 -83.08 -18.47 -72.16
C ALA A 542 -82.08 -18.11 -71.06
N ARG A 543 -80.90 -18.75 -71.00
CA ARG A 543 -79.78 -18.34 -70.11
C ARG A 543 -79.26 -16.94 -70.42
N TYR A 544 -79.17 -16.58 -71.70
CA TYR A 544 -78.78 -15.22 -72.09
C TYR A 544 -79.80 -14.17 -71.62
N ARG A 545 -81.11 -14.46 -71.75
CA ARG A 545 -82.19 -13.59 -71.22
C ARG A 545 -82.17 -13.53 -69.70
N LEU A 546 -81.96 -14.67 -69.04
CA LEU A 546 -81.86 -14.78 -67.60
C LEU A 546 -80.72 -13.93 -67.06
N ARG A 547 -79.55 -13.95 -67.72
CA ARG A 547 -78.40 -13.11 -67.36
C ARG A 547 -78.74 -11.62 -67.32
N LYS A 548 -79.53 -11.14 -68.27
CA LYS A 548 -80.01 -9.74 -68.30
C LYS A 548 -81.00 -9.47 -67.17
N LYS A 549 -81.93 -10.40 -66.90
CA LYS A 549 -82.90 -10.27 -65.80
C LYS A 549 -82.24 -10.25 -64.42
N LEU A 550 -81.14 -10.96 -64.26
CA LEU A 550 -80.36 -11.02 -63.02
C LEU A 550 -79.33 -9.87 -62.88
N GLY A 551 -79.19 -9.00 -63.89
CA GLY A 551 -78.28 -7.84 -63.84
C GLY A 551 -76.78 -8.19 -63.85
N LEU A 552 -76.38 -9.33 -64.44
CA LEU A 552 -75.00 -9.84 -64.31
C LEU A 552 -74.03 -9.21 -65.32
N GLN A 553 -72.83 -8.86 -64.82
CA GLN A 553 -71.71 -8.33 -65.63
C GLN A 553 -71.18 -9.35 -66.66
N PRO A 554 -70.61 -8.96 -67.81
CA PRO A 554 -70.23 -9.88 -68.91
C PRO A 554 -69.29 -11.05 -68.54
N LYS A 555 -68.51 -10.93 -67.46
CA LYS A 555 -67.57 -11.99 -67.00
C LYS A 555 -68.06 -12.79 -65.80
N GLN A 556 -69.20 -12.44 -65.20
CA GLN A 556 -69.72 -13.15 -64.02
C GLN A 556 -70.47 -14.43 -64.43
N GLU A 557 -70.14 -15.57 -63.83
CA GLU A 557 -70.88 -16.81 -64.10
C GLU A 557 -72.22 -16.81 -63.37
N ILE A 558 -73.28 -17.26 -64.06
CA ILE A 558 -74.62 -17.36 -63.48
C ILE A 558 -74.62 -18.33 -62.29
N VAL A 559 -73.83 -19.40 -62.36
CA VAL A 559 -73.72 -20.42 -61.30
C VAL A 559 -73.17 -19.81 -60.01
N THR A 560 -72.05 -19.08 -60.08
CA THR A 560 -71.43 -18.43 -58.91
C THR A 560 -72.39 -17.45 -58.24
N TYR A 561 -73.08 -16.63 -59.04
CA TYR A 561 -74.06 -15.69 -58.51
C TYR A 561 -75.24 -16.38 -57.79
N LEU A 562 -75.72 -17.51 -58.30
CA LEU A 562 -76.80 -18.26 -57.68
C LEU A 562 -76.35 -18.96 -56.40
N ILE A 563 -75.08 -19.37 -56.29
CA ILE A 563 -74.49 -19.87 -55.04
C ILE A 563 -74.43 -18.75 -53.98
N ASP A 564 -74.04 -17.53 -54.39
CA ASP A 564 -73.97 -16.35 -53.50
C ASP A 564 -75.35 -15.81 -53.06
N ILE A 565 -76.45 -16.22 -53.70
CA ILE A 565 -77.81 -15.92 -53.25
C ILE A 565 -78.24 -16.88 -52.13
N GLU A 566 -77.73 -18.11 -52.16
CA GLU A 566 -78.11 -19.16 -51.22
C GLU A 566 -77.39 -19.03 -49.88
N ASN A 567 -76.08 -18.73 -49.92
CA ASN A 567 -75.27 -18.37 -48.76
C ASN A 567 -75.67 -16.99 -48.23
#